data_AF-A0A7C2WG31-F1
#
_entry.id   AF-A0A7C2WG31-F1
#
_cell.length_a   1.000
_cell.length_b   1.000
_cell.length_c   1.000
_cell.angle_alpha   90.00
_cell.angle_beta   90.00
_cell.angle_gamma   90.00
#
_symmetry.space_group_name_H-M   'P 1'
#
loop_
_entity.id
_entity.type
_entity.pdbx_description
1 polymer ?
#
loop_
_entity_poly.entity_id
_entity_poly.type
_entity_poly.pdbx_seq_one_letter_code
_entity_poly.pdbx_strand_id
1 'polypeptide(L)'
;MKLPTFLFRLLPLWSYICPRCRREVKCNSHKCPYCGEKYGKPLKVPPRFLKNQKALEEYVHKYIFPRISAKQREYLAQFFTTLFEDGFESGDFSAWTDTYTEGSPTVSVVSNPVHQGSYAEKATTNSGSGRAMARKDITAQTEA
;
A
#
# COMPACT_ATOMS: atom_id res chain seq x y z
N MET A 1 2.91 1.81 11.17
CA MET A 1 3.49 0.94 10.11
C MET A 1 4.69 0.23 10.69
N LYS A 2 4.75 -1.10 10.60
CA LYS A 2 5.98 -1.83 10.88
C LYS A 2 6.79 -1.85 9.59
N LEU A 3 7.86 -1.08 9.51
CA LEU A 3 8.77 -1.08 8.36
C LEU A 3 10.06 -1.79 8.72
N PRO A 4 10.72 -2.48 7.77
CA PRO A 4 12.01 -3.09 8.03
C PRO A 4 13.05 -2.06 8.46
N THR A 5 13.87 -2.41 9.45
CA THR A 5 14.93 -1.54 9.97
C THR A 5 15.95 -1.14 8.90
N PHE A 6 16.23 -2.03 7.94
CA PHE A 6 17.14 -1.73 6.84
C PHE A 6 16.59 -0.64 5.90
N LEU A 7 15.26 -0.52 5.73
CA LEU A 7 14.66 0.50 4.88
C LEU A 7 14.99 1.90 5.41
N PHE A 8 14.95 2.09 6.74
CA PHE A 8 15.30 3.37 7.35
C PHE A 8 16.74 3.82 7.07
N ARG A 9 17.66 2.89 6.77
CA ARG A 9 19.04 3.22 6.37
C ARG A 9 19.13 3.75 4.95
N LEU A 10 18.14 3.43 4.10
CA LEU A 10 18.07 3.85 2.70
C LEU A 10 17.29 5.16 2.52
N LEU A 11 16.45 5.52 3.49
CA LEU A 11 15.67 6.75 3.46
C LEU A 11 16.53 7.96 3.82
N PRO A 12 16.32 9.11 3.17
CA PRO A 12 16.97 10.35 3.58
C PRO A 12 16.49 10.76 4.97
N LEU A 13 17.42 11.20 5.82
CA LEU A 13 17.09 11.66 7.17
C LEU A 13 16.35 13.01 7.17
N TRP A 14 16.48 13.78 6.08
CA TRP A 14 15.99 15.16 5.99
C TRP A 14 15.42 15.47 4.60
N SER A 15 14.24 16.08 4.58
CA SER A 15 13.73 16.81 3.41
C SER A 15 14.03 18.30 3.56
N TYR A 16 14.17 18.98 2.44
CA TYR A 16 14.45 20.41 2.40
C TYR A 16 13.27 21.12 1.74
N ILE A 17 12.71 22.12 2.42
CA ILE A 17 11.54 22.86 1.92
C ILE A 17 11.83 24.35 1.79
N CYS A 18 11.16 25.00 0.84
CA CYS A 18 11.18 26.45 0.74
C CYS A 18 10.49 27.09 1.95
N PRO A 19 11.08 28.13 2.58
CA PRO A 19 10.47 28.82 3.72
C PRO A 19 9.10 29.44 3.41
N ARG A 20 8.91 29.94 2.18
CA ARG A 20 7.70 30.66 1.77
C ARG A 20 6.61 29.73 1.25
N CYS A 21 6.89 28.94 0.21
CA CYS A 21 5.88 28.10 -0.44
C CYS A 21 5.79 26.67 0.11
N ARG A 22 6.67 26.29 1.05
CA ARG A 22 6.70 24.95 1.71
C ARG A 22 6.80 23.75 0.76
N ARG A 23 7.17 23.95 -0.51
CA ARG A 23 7.47 22.89 -1.49
C ARG A 23 8.88 22.33 -1.29
N GLU A 24 9.07 21.06 -1.63
CA GLU A 24 10.39 20.41 -1.56
C GLU A 24 11.36 20.98 -2.58
N VAL A 25 12.59 21.20 -2.14
CA VAL A 25 13.69 21.80 -2.91
C VAL A 25 14.98 21.04 -2.64
N LYS A 26 16.01 21.24 -3.46
CA LYS A 26 17.34 20.63 -3.23
C LYS A 26 17.98 21.21 -1.96
N CYS A 27 18.77 20.40 -1.26
CA CYS A 27 19.49 20.76 -0.03
C CYS A 27 20.34 22.04 -0.16
N ASN A 28 20.99 22.22 -1.31
CA ASN A 28 21.90 23.34 -1.59
C ASN A 28 21.25 24.42 -2.47
N SER A 29 19.91 24.45 -2.55
CA SER A 29 19.20 25.52 -3.26
C SER A 29 19.29 26.83 -2.46
N HIS A 30 19.54 27.94 -3.15
CA HIS A 30 19.52 29.28 -2.55
C HIS A 30 18.36 30.14 -3.11
N LYS A 31 17.62 29.58 -4.07
CA LYS A 31 16.45 30.19 -4.69
C LYS A 31 15.41 29.11 -4.92
N CYS A 32 14.15 29.40 -4.60
CA CYS A 32 13.05 28.49 -4.89
C CYS A 32 12.81 28.45 -6.41
N PRO A 33 12.78 27.27 -7.04
CA PRO A 33 12.42 27.15 -8.45
C PRO A 33 10.93 27.42 -8.72
N TYR A 34 10.08 27.35 -7.68
CA TYR A 34 8.63 27.45 -7.82
C TYR A 34 8.07 28.85 -7.54
N CYS A 35 8.54 29.51 -6.48
CA CYS A 35 8.04 30.85 -6.11
C CYS A 35 9.08 31.97 -6.28
N GLY A 36 10.31 31.64 -6.70
CA GLY A 36 11.37 32.61 -6.92
C GLY A 36 12.03 33.22 -5.67
N GLU A 37 11.55 32.87 -4.47
CA GLU A 37 12.10 33.35 -3.19
C GLU A 37 13.59 33.03 -3.06
N LYS A 38 14.40 34.03 -2.72
CA LYS A 38 15.82 33.84 -2.43
C LYS A 38 15.98 33.61 -0.92
N TYR A 39 16.63 32.52 -0.56
CA TYR A 39 16.88 32.15 0.84
C TYR A 39 18.31 31.66 0.99
N GLY A 40 18.92 31.86 2.17
CA GLY A 40 20.28 31.41 2.43
C GLY A 40 20.40 29.88 2.35
N LYS A 41 19.57 29.16 3.12
CA LYS A 41 19.44 27.70 3.05
C LYS A 41 17.96 27.31 3.18
N PRO A 42 17.54 26.20 2.55
CA PRO A 42 16.16 25.73 2.69
C PRO A 42 15.93 25.20 4.10
N LEU A 43 14.67 25.23 4.55
CA LEU A 43 14.29 24.71 5.86
C LEU A 43 14.44 23.19 5.87
N LYS A 44 15.15 22.70 6.88
CA LYS A 44 15.43 21.28 7.10
C LYS A 44 14.32 20.69 7.95
N VAL A 45 13.55 19.76 7.40
CA VAL A 45 12.42 19.11 8.08
C VAL A 45 12.51 17.59 7.96
N PRO A 46 11.93 16.85 8.91
CA PRO A 46 11.74 15.41 8.73
C PRO A 46 10.99 15.14 7.42
N PRO A 47 11.36 14.11 6.65
CA PRO A 47 10.70 13.81 5.39
C PRO A 47 9.21 13.57 5.57
N ARG A 48 8.40 14.24 4.74
CA ARG A 48 6.93 14.18 4.87
C ARG A 48 6.37 12.80 4.56
N PHE A 49 7.01 12.07 3.66
CA PHE A 49 6.57 10.74 3.28
C PHE A 49 6.63 9.73 4.43
N LEU A 50 7.37 10.01 5.53
CA LEU A 50 7.34 9.16 6.74
C LEU A 50 5.97 9.16 7.45
N LYS A 51 5.13 10.16 7.20
CA LYS A 51 3.79 10.27 7.80
C LYS A 51 2.66 9.71 6.91
N ASN A 52 2.92 9.48 5.63
CA ASN A 52 1.90 9.07 4.67
C ASN A 52 2.39 7.83 3.91
N GLN A 53 1.70 6.70 4.08
CA GLN A 53 2.04 5.41 3.48
C GLN A 53 2.18 5.49 1.97
N LYS A 54 1.22 6.13 1.29
CA LYS A 54 1.22 6.26 -0.17
C LYS A 54 2.42 7.07 -0.68
N ALA A 55 2.77 8.13 0.04
CA ALA A 55 3.94 8.94 -0.30
C ALA A 55 5.26 8.17 -0.07
N LEU A 56 5.32 7.32 0.97
CA LEU A 56 6.48 6.47 1.21
C LEU A 56 6.62 5.41 0.12
N GLU A 57 5.53 4.75 -0.24
CA GLU A 57 5.48 3.76 -1.32
C GLU A 57 5.98 4.37 -2.64
N GLU A 58 5.44 5.52 -3.03
CA GLU A 58 5.86 6.23 -4.25
C GLU A 58 7.36 6.55 -4.23
N TYR A 59 7.88 7.03 -3.09
CA TYR A 59 9.31 7.31 -2.94
C TYR A 59 10.16 6.03 -3.06
N VAL A 60 9.73 4.95 -2.41
CA VAL A 60 10.44 3.67 -2.43
C VAL A 60 10.47 3.09 -3.84
N HIS A 61 9.34 3.10 -4.56
CA HIS A 61 9.25 2.62 -5.94
C HIS A 61 10.14 3.44 -6.89
N LYS A 62 10.18 4.77 -6.72
CA LYS A 62 10.92 5.67 -7.60
C LYS A 62 12.43 5.69 -7.34
N TYR A 63 12.84 5.71 -6.07
CA TYR A 63 14.23 5.99 -5.71
C TYR A 63 14.97 4.80 -5.09
N ILE A 64 14.27 3.87 -4.44
CA ILE A 64 14.89 2.77 -3.70
C ILE A 64 14.89 1.48 -4.53
N PHE A 65 13.78 1.12 -5.17
CA PHE A 65 13.67 -0.11 -5.98
C PHE A 65 14.72 -0.26 -7.08
N PRO A 66 15.15 0.80 -7.80
CA PRO A 66 16.22 0.68 -8.78
C PRO A 66 17.62 0.39 -8.18
N ARG A 67 17.77 0.53 -6.86
CA ARG A 67 19.07 0.47 -6.15
C ARG A 67 19.26 -0.79 -5.32
N ILE A 68 18.24 -1.64 -5.24
CA ILE A 68 18.21 -2.85 -4.40
C ILE A 68 18.05 -4.11 -5.25
N SER A 69 18.34 -5.28 -4.67
CA SER A 69 18.17 -6.56 -5.37
C SER A 69 16.69 -6.92 -5.55
N ALA A 70 16.39 -7.82 -6.51
CA ALA A 70 15.03 -8.32 -6.74
C ALA A 70 14.41 -8.92 -5.46
N LYS A 71 15.19 -9.71 -4.70
CA LYS A 71 14.75 -10.30 -3.43
C LYS A 71 14.39 -9.23 -2.38
N GLN A 72 15.18 -8.16 -2.28
CA GLN A 72 14.89 -7.05 -1.36
C GLN A 72 13.66 -6.26 -1.81
N ARG A 73 13.45 -6.12 -3.12
CA ARG A 73 12.27 -5.46 -3.68
C ARG A 73 10.99 -6.24 -3.38
N GLU A 74 11.00 -7.56 -3.59
CA GLU A 74 9.87 -8.44 -3.25
C GLU A 74 9.56 -8.37 -1.74
N TYR A 75 10.59 -8.44 -0.90
CA TYR A 75 10.43 -8.31 0.55
C TYR A 75 9.82 -6.95 0.94
N LEU A 76 10.26 -5.84 0.34
CA LEU A 76 9.68 -4.52 0.62
C LEU A 76 8.24 -4.38 0.10
N ALA A 77 7.93 -4.95 -1.07
CA ALA A 77 6.59 -4.90 -1.64
C ALA A 77 5.54 -5.46 -0.67
N GLN A 78 5.88 -6.50 0.11
CA GLN A 78 4.98 -7.06 1.13
C GLN A 78 4.51 -6.05 2.18
N PHE A 79 5.29 -4.98 2.45
CA PHE A 79 4.91 -3.94 3.41
C PHE A 79 4.01 -2.85 2.82
N PHE A 80 3.91 -2.78 1.50
CA PHE A 80 3.07 -1.82 0.78
C PHE A 80 1.81 -2.47 0.21
N THR A 81 1.80 -3.78 0.02
CA THR A 81 0.62 -4.53 -0.42
C THR A 81 -0.47 -4.52 0.64
N THR A 82 -1.60 -3.87 0.35
CA THR A 82 -2.81 -3.97 1.16
C THR A 82 -3.59 -5.23 0.77
N LEU A 83 -3.70 -6.19 1.69
CA LEU A 83 -4.56 -7.35 1.49
C LEU A 83 -6.03 -6.97 1.72
N PHE A 84 -6.91 -7.52 0.89
CA PHE A 84 -8.36 -7.30 0.95
C PHE A 84 -8.80 -5.82 0.80
N GLU A 85 -8.01 -4.97 0.12
CA GLU A 85 -8.38 -3.56 -0.10
C GLU A 85 -9.75 -3.40 -0.78
N ASP A 86 -10.02 -4.24 -1.78
CA ASP A 86 -11.32 -4.27 -2.45
C ASP A 86 -12.40 -4.94 -1.58
N GLY A 87 -12.06 -5.90 -0.72
CA GLY A 87 -13.04 -6.71 0.01
C GLY A 87 -13.91 -7.51 -0.95
N PHE A 88 -15.03 -6.94 -1.41
CA PHE A 88 -15.88 -7.43 -2.51
C PHE A 88 -16.42 -6.28 -3.37
N GLU A 89 -15.86 -5.08 -3.21
CA GLU A 89 -16.45 -3.81 -3.66
C GLU A 89 -16.42 -3.64 -5.19
N SER A 90 -15.65 -4.48 -5.89
CA SER A 90 -15.72 -4.60 -7.35
C SER A 90 -17.01 -5.28 -7.85
N GLY A 91 -17.82 -5.85 -6.96
CA GLY A 91 -19.09 -6.52 -7.31
C GLY A 91 -18.92 -7.96 -7.82
N ASP A 92 -17.70 -8.47 -7.83
CA ASP A 92 -17.35 -9.84 -8.23
C ASP A 92 -16.11 -10.33 -7.46
N PHE A 93 -15.62 -11.54 -7.81
CA PHE A 93 -14.43 -12.13 -7.20
C PHE A 93 -13.13 -11.81 -7.96
N SER A 94 -13.10 -10.82 -8.85
CA SER A 94 -11.90 -10.51 -9.66
C SER A 94 -10.69 -10.06 -8.84
N ALA A 95 -10.92 -9.51 -7.64
CA ALA A 95 -9.89 -9.12 -6.68
C ALA A 95 -9.43 -10.26 -5.74
N TRP A 96 -10.07 -11.42 -5.84
CA TRP A 96 -9.77 -12.65 -5.09
C TRP A 96 -8.94 -13.60 -5.94
N THR A 97 -8.25 -14.53 -5.28
CA THR A 97 -7.43 -15.51 -6.01
C THR A 97 -8.30 -16.58 -6.63
N ASP A 98 -9.28 -17.08 -5.87
CA ASP A 98 -10.10 -18.20 -6.30
C ASP A 98 -11.37 -18.32 -5.44
N THR A 99 -12.34 -19.07 -5.95
CA THR A 99 -13.55 -19.46 -5.24
C THR A 99 -13.68 -20.98 -5.23
N TYR A 100 -14.11 -21.55 -4.11
CA TYR A 100 -14.26 -23.00 -3.97
C TYR A 100 -15.63 -23.37 -3.42
N THR A 101 -16.26 -24.38 -4.04
CA THR A 101 -17.54 -24.95 -3.60
C THR A 101 -17.50 -26.48 -3.61
N GLU A 102 -17.93 -27.12 -2.53
CA GLU A 102 -18.04 -28.59 -2.38
C GLU A 102 -19.35 -28.97 -1.70
N GLY A 103 -20.09 -29.95 -2.24
CA GLY A 103 -21.33 -30.46 -1.61
C GLY A 103 -22.62 -29.72 -1.99
N SER A 104 -22.64 -29.00 -3.11
CA SER A 104 -23.74 -28.14 -3.63
C SER A 104 -24.00 -26.77 -2.96
N PRO A 105 -23.06 -26.13 -2.23
CA PRO A 105 -23.22 -24.75 -1.83
C PRO A 105 -22.92 -23.80 -3.00
N THR A 106 -23.36 -22.55 -2.89
CA THR A 106 -23.03 -21.49 -3.85
C THR A 106 -22.30 -20.35 -3.15
N VAL A 107 -21.41 -19.68 -3.87
CA VAL A 107 -20.73 -18.46 -3.42
C VAL A 107 -21.00 -17.36 -4.44
N SER A 108 -21.38 -16.18 -3.97
CA SER A 108 -21.76 -15.04 -4.81
C SER A 108 -21.44 -13.73 -4.11
N VAL A 109 -21.25 -12.65 -4.87
CA VAL A 109 -21.17 -11.30 -4.32
C VAL A 109 -22.57 -10.68 -4.37
N VAL A 110 -23.02 -10.11 -3.27
CA VAL A 110 -24.34 -9.48 -3.13
C VAL A 110 -24.22 -8.07 -2.60
N SER A 111 -25.20 -7.22 -2.88
CA SER A 111 -25.29 -5.86 -2.35
C SER A 111 -26.23 -5.72 -1.14
N ASN A 112 -26.91 -6.81 -0.73
CA ASN A 112 -27.76 -6.84 0.45
C ASN A 112 -27.99 -8.29 0.93
N PRO A 113 -27.87 -8.59 2.25
CA PRO A 113 -27.40 -7.71 3.32
C PRO A 113 -25.87 -7.49 3.27
N VAL A 114 -25.42 -6.30 3.66
CA VAL A 114 -24.01 -5.92 3.72
C VAL A 114 -23.73 -5.29 5.10
N HIS A 115 -22.60 -5.65 5.71
CA HIS A 115 -22.19 -5.07 7.01
C HIS A 115 -21.58 -3.66 6.84
N GLN A 116 -20.74 -3.48 5.83
CA GLN A 116 -20.09 -2.22 5.49
C GLN A 116 -19.73 -2.22 4.00
N GLY A 117 -19.80 -1.04 3.36
CA GLY A 117 -19.55 -0.93 1.92
C GLY A 117 -20.81 -1.18 1.09
N SER A 118 -20.62 -1.54 -0.17
CA SER A 118 -21.70 -1.77 -1.14
C SER A 118 -21.91 -3.25 -1.41
N TYR A 119 -20.91 -4.10 -1.14
CA TYR A 119 -20.94 -5.50 -1.50
C TYR A 119 -20.41 -6.42 -0.38
N ALA A 120 -20.91 -7.65 -0.33
CA ALA A 120 -20.48 -8.69 0.58
C ALA A 120 -20.52 -10.07 -0.08
N GLU A 121 -19.72 -11.00 0.44
CA GLU A 121 -19.85 -12.42 0.09
C GLU A 121 -21.12 -13.02 0.69
N LYS A 122 -21.84 -13.76 -0.14
CA LYS A 122 -22.92 -14.66 0.28
C LYS A 122 -22.56 -16.09 -0.10
N ALA A 123 -22.35 -16.89 0.92
CA ALA A 123 -22.31 -18.34 0.82
C ALA A 123 -23.69 -18.93 1.20
N THR A 124 -24.22 -19.84 0.39
CA THR A 124 -25.43 -20.60 0.73
C THR A 124 -25.15 -22.09 0.68
N THR A 125 -25.81 -22.86 1.55
CA THR A 125 -25.79 -24.33 1.49
C THR A 125 -27.20 -24.87 1.31
N ASN A 126 -27.37 -25.79 0.37
CA ASN A 126 -28.65 -26.46 0.10
C ASN A 126 -28.76 -27.83 0.77
N SER A 127 -27.67 -28.31 1.38
CA SER A 127 -27.54 -29.59 2.06
C SER A 127 -26.95 -29.36 3.46
N GLY A 128 -27.17 -30.30 4.39
CA GLY A 128 -26.70 -30.17 5.78
C GLY A 128 -25.18 -30.10 5.94
N SER A 129 -24.41 -30.30 4.87
CA SER A 129 -22.95 -30.15 4.85
C SER A 129 -22.46 -29.74 3.46
N GLY A 130 -21.71 -28.64 3.39
CA GLY A 130 -21.02 -28.16 2.20
C GLY A 130 -19.97 -27.11 2.57
N ARG A 131 -19.02 -26.86 1.67
CA ARG A 131 -17.99 -25.82 1.83
C ARG A 131 -18.11 -24.80 0.71
N ALA A 132 -18.23 -23.53 1.05
CA ALA A 132 -18.15 -22.42 0.11
C ALA A 132 -17.18 -21.38 0.69
N MET A 133 -16.25 -20.89 -0.15
CA MET A 133 -15.30 -19.86 0.25
C MET A 133 -14.81 -19.07 -0.96
N ALA A 134 -14.55 -17.78 -0.75
CA ALA A 134 -13.58 -17.02 -1.52
C ALA A 134 -12.22 -17.04 -0.80
N ARG A 135 -11.12 -17.23 -1.54
CA ARG A 135 -9.77 -17.22 -0.95
C ARG A 135 -8.84 -16.27 -1.67
N LYS A 136 -7.91 -15.71 -0.88
CA LYS A 136 -6.81 -14.89 -1.37
C LYS A 136 -5.52 -15.58 -0.94
N ASP A 137 -4.74 -16.02 -1.91
CA ASP A 137 -3.46 -16.65 -1.62
C ASP A 137 -2.48 -15.55 -1.19
N ILE A 138 -1.95 -15.71 0.02
CA ILE A 138 -0.92 -14.82 0.55
C ILE A 138 0.42 -15.48 0.22
N THR A 139 1.29 -14.77 -0.48
CA THR A 139 2.65 -15.26 -0.70
C THR A 139 3.31 -15.50 0.65
N ALA A 140 4.02 -16.62 0.80
CA ALA A 140 4.70 -16.98 2.04
C ALA A 140 5.42 -15.77 2.65
N GLN A 141 4.95 -15.34 3.82
CA GLN A 141 5.60 -14.31 4.61
C GLN A 141 6.80 -14.99 5.25
N THR A 142 8.02 -14.64 4.83
CA THR A 142 9.20 -15.11 5.53
C THR A 142 9.24 -14.42 6.89
N GLU A 143 9.13 -15.17 7.98
CA GLU A 143 9.40 -14.62 9.31
C GLU A 143 10.83 -14.05 9.33
N ALA A 144 10.95 -12.81 9.82
CA ALA A 144 12.20 -12.06 9.86
C ALA A 144 12.99 -12.35 11.13
#